data_AF-A0A255T056-F1
#
_entry.id   AF-A0A255T056-F1
#
_cell.length_a   1.000
_cell.length_b   1.000
_cell.length_c   1.000
_cell.angle_alpha   90.00
_cell.angle_beta   90.00
_cell.angle_gamma   90.00
#
_symmetry.space_group_name_H-M   'P 1'
#
loop_
_entity.id
_entity.type
_entity.pdbx_description
1 polymer ?
#
loop_
_entity_poly.entity_id
_entity_poly.type
_entity_poly.pdbx_seq_one_letter_code
_entity_poly.pdbx_strand_id
1 'polypeptide(L)'
;MRKLMLMGLCMAAMVACKQEKPKTDFALEQQRDSLNQIISQKDNEIEDMMATMNEIEVGFREISEAENRVSIAKDGEGANKQQRIRENMQFIQQTMKQNRDLINKLRRQLRESTFKGESLKQTIENLAQQLEEKNQQIQQLRAELDAKDIHISELDENIANLNTDVSNLTAENSRKTETINAQDKELNTAWFVFGTKNELKEQNIYSDGKVLQQNFNKDYFTKIDIRIDKEIKLYSRNAKMLTAHPSSSYTLQRDANKQYVLRITNPQQFWSTSKYLVILVK
;
A
#
# COMPACT_ATOMS: atom_id res chain seq x y z
N MET A 1 -15.44 84.70 31.88
CA MET A 1 -16.84 85.10 31.66
C MET A 1 -17.02 85.56 30.22
N ARG A 2 -18.00 84.97 29.50
CA ARG A 2 -18.82 85.50 28.38
C ARG A 2 -18.09 86.02 27.12
N LYS A 3 -18.49 85.73 25.87
CA LYS A 3 -19.67 85.04 25.29
C LYS A 3 -19.45 84.89 23.76
N LEU A 4 -19.91 83.76 23.19
CA LEU A 4 -20.74 83.56 21.97
C LEU A 4 -20.45 84.36 20.66
N MET A 5 -20.64 83.90 19.41
CA MET A 5 -21.07 82.66 18.74
C MET A 5 -21.15 82.96 17.20
N LEU A 6 -21.31 81.91 16.37
CA LEU A 6 -22.04 81.82 15.07
C LEU A 6 -21.34 81.98 13.67
N MET A 7 -21.37 80.86 12.93
CA MET A 7 -22.01 80.64 11.59
C MET A 7 -21.20 80.57 10.27
N GLY A 8 -21.48 79.52 9.47
CA GLY A 8 -21.30 79.42 7.99
C GLY A 8 -20.41 78.25 7.52
N LEU A 9 -20.90 77.04 7.18
CA LEU A 9 -21.68 76.56 6.01
C LEU A 9 -20.87 76.38 4.68
N CYS A 10 -20.82 75.12 4.22
CA CYS A 10 -20.58 74.61 2.84
C CYS A 10 -19.20 74.79 2.16
N MET A 11 -18.48 73.67 1.91
CA MET A 11 -18.52 72.96 0.62
C MET A 11 -17.60 71.72 0.64
N ALA A 12 -18.18 70.53 0.48
CA ALA A 12 -17.47 69.30 0.16
C ALA A 12 -17.92 68.84 -1.23
N ALA A 13 -16.99 68.74 -2.17
CA ALA A 13 -17.18 68.06 -3.44
C ALA A 13 -15.99 67.11 -3.64
N MET A 14 -16.16 65.84 -3.27
CA MET A 14 -15.23 64.78 -3.65
C MET A 14 -15.84 63.97 -4.80
N VAL A 15 -15.05 63.88 -5.87
CA VAL A 15 -15.29 63.17 -7.12
C VAL A 15 -15.33 61.67 -6.87
N ALA A 16 -16.38 61.01 -7.32
CA ALA A 16 -16.51 59.55 -7.30
C ALA A 16 -15.88 58.94 -8.57
N CYS A 17 -14.74 58.27 -8.44
CA CYS A 17 -14.23 57.33 -9.44
C CYS A 17 -14.81 55.94 -9.18
N LYS A 18 -15.55 55.41 -10.16
CA LYS A 18 -15.96 54.00 -10.23
C LYS A 18 -14.71 53.12 -10.43
N GLN A 19 -14.34 52.36 -9.41
CA GLN A 19 -13.47 51.19 -9.55
C GLN A 19 -14.35 49.94 -9.66
N GLU A 20 -14.46 49.39 -10.86
CA GLU A 20 -14.90 48.00 -11.04
C GLU A 20 -13.83 47.09 -10.45
N LYS A 21 -14.15 46.46 -9.30
CA LYS A 21 -13.28 45.48 -8.67
C LYS A 21 -13.15 44.24 -9.55
N PRO A 22 -11.97 43.61 -9.64
CA PRO A 22 -11.81 42.35 -10.36
C PRO A 22 -12.73 41.31 -9.70
N LYS A 23 -13.47 40.56 -10.53
CA LYS A 23 -14.23 39.40 -10.05
C LYS A 23 -13.20 38.37 -9.57
N THR A 24 -12.89 38.38 -8.28
CA THR A 24 -12.28 37.26 -7.59
C THR A 24 -13.17 36.05 -7.82
N ASP A 25 -12.63 35.06 -8.50
CA ASP A 25 -13.34 33.83 -8.82
C ASP A 25 -13.45 32.99 -7.54
N PHE A 26 -14.43 33.36 -6.72
CA PHE A 26 -14.71 32.80 -5.39
C PHE A 26 -14.75 31.26 -5.40
N ALA A 27 -15.12 30.65 -6.53
CA ALA A 27 -15.11 29.21 -6.72
C ALA A 27 -13.69 28.60 -6.78
N LEU A 28 -12.73 29.29 -7.40
CA LEU A 28 -11.32 28.87 -7.44
C LEU A 28 -10.64 29.02 -6.06
N GLU A 29 -11.03 30.05 -5.31
CA GLU A 29 -10.53 30.30 -3.96
C GLU A 29 -11.06 29.23 -2.98
N GLN A 30 -12.35 28.93 -3.04
CA GLN A 30 -12.97 27.85 -2.25
C GLN A 30 -12.40 26.45 -2.59
N GLN A 31 -12.10 26.19 -3.87
CA GLN A 31 -11.42 24.95 -4.27
C GLN A 31 -10.00 24.87 -3.71
N ARG A 32 -9.22 25.95 -3.77
CA ARG A 32 -7.88 26.00 -3.18
C ARG A 32 -7.92 25.76 -1.68
N ASP A 33 -8.85 26.39 -0.98
CA ASP A 33 -9.01 26.21 0.47
C ASP A 33 -9.36 24.75 0.81
N SER A 34 -10.26 24.14 0.04
CA SER A 34 -10.60 22.73 0.22
C SER A 34 -9.42 21.78 -0.03
N LEU A 35 -8.58 22.08 -1.02
CA LEU A 35 -7.38 21.29 -1.32
C LEU A 35 -6.31 21.45 -0.24
N ASN A 36 -6.09 22.69 0.23
CA ASN A 36 -5.14 22.97 1.31
C ASN A 36 -5.55 22.27 2.62
N GLN A 37 -6.84 22.20 2.91
CA GLN A 37 -7.35 21.48 4.08
C GLN A 37 -7.08 19.97 3.98
N ILE A 38 -7.30 19.35 2.81
CA ILE A 38 -7.01 17.93 2.60
C ILE A 38 -5.51 17.65 2.69
N ILE A 39 -4.66 18.53 2.14
CA ILE A 39 -3.20 18.40 2.23
C ILE A 39 -2.75 18.47 3.69
N SER A 40 -3.22 19.48 4.44
CA SER A 40 -2.87 19.62 5.86
C SER A 40 -3.33 18.42 6.71
N GLN A 41 -4.50 17.84 6.42
CA GLN A 41 -4.93 16.61 7.09
C GLN A 41 -3.99 15.44 6.80
N LYS A 42 -3.55 15.28 5.54
CA LYS A 42 -2.60 14.23 5.15
C LYS A 42 -1.22 14.41 5.76
N ASP A 43 -0.74 15.65 5.83
CA ASP A 43 0.56 15.94 6.44
C ASP A 43 0.55 15.57 7.93
N ASN A 44 -0.52 15.90 8.64
CA ASN A 44 -0.68 15.53 10.05
C ASN A 44 -0.77 14.00 10.26
N GLU A 45 -1.46 13.27 9.36
CA GLU A 45 -1.50 11.80 9.41
C GLU A 45 -0.10 11.18 9.23
N ILE A 46 0.67 11.69 8.27
CA ILE A 46 2.03 11.21 7.99
C ILE A 46 2.94 11.52 9.18
N GLU A 47 2.83 12.71 9.78
CA GLU A 47 3.63 13.10 10.94
C GLU A 47 3.36 12.20 12.15
N ASP A 48 2.10 11.88 12.46
CA ASP A 48 1.76 10.97 13.57
C ASP A 48 2.27 9.53 13.31
N MET A 49 2.20 9.07 12.06
CA MET A 49 2.76 7.77 11.69
C MET A 49 4.28 7.76 11.83
N MET A 50 4.98 8.81 11.40
CA MET A 50 6.43 8.93 11.55
C MET A 50 6.85 9.02 13.01
N ALA A 51 6.09 9.74 13.85
CA ALA A 51 6.32 9.78 15.30
C ALA A 51 6.18 8.39 15.91
N THR A 52 5.09 7.67 15.57
CA THR A 52 4.86 6.31 16.04
C THR A 52 5.98 5.35 15.59
N MET A 53 6.51 5.50 14.37
CA MET A 53 7.67 4.73 13.89
C MET A 53 8.93 5.00 14.72
N ASN A 54 9.22 6.26 15.02
CA ASN A 54 10.35 6.62 15.85
C ASN A 54 10.22 6.05 17.27
N GLU A 55 9.02 6.04 17.85
CA GLU A 55 8.76 5.42 19.16
C GLU A 55 9.07 3.92 19.14
N ILE A 56 8.66 3.19 18.09
CA ILE A 56 8.96 1.76 17.94
C ILE A 56 10.47 1.52 17.86
N GLU A 57 11.19 2.31 17.06
CA GLU A 57 12.64 2.21 16.90
C GLU A 57 13.40 2.51 18.20
N VAL A 58 12.93 3.49 18.98
CA VAL A 58 13.44 3.74 20.33
C VAL A 58 13.20 2.51 21.21
N GLY A 59 11.99 1.94 21.18
CA GLY A 59 11.69 0.72 21.94
C GLY A 59 12.58 -0.46 21.57
N PHE A 60 12.90 -0.67 20.29
CA PHE A 60 13.81 -1.76 19.88
C PHE A 60 15.23 -1.58 20.42
N ARG A 61 15.72 -0.34 20.45
CA ARG A 61 17.01 0.00 21.04
C ARG A 61 17.01 -0.26 22.54
N GLU A 62 15.97 0.18 23.24
CA GLU A 62 15.80 -0.04 24.67
C GLU A 62 15.74 -1.53 25.02
N ILE A 63 15.01 -2.32 24.23
CA ILE A 63 14.97 -3.79 24.37
C ILE A 63 16.38 -4.37 24.21
N SER A 64 17.12 -3.96 23.18
CA SER A 64 18.46 -4.48 22.90
C SER A 64 19.46 -4.11 24.00
N GLU A 65 19.36 -2.90 24.55
CA GLU A 65 20.20 -2.47 25.68
C GLU A 65 19.88 -3.26 26.95
N ALA A 66 18.60 -3.48 27.24
CA ALA A 66 18.16 -4.27 28.38
C ALA A 66 18.57 -5.75 28.22
N GLU A 67 18.47 -6.30 27.02
CA GLU A 67 18.94 -7.65 26.67
C GLU A 67 20.44 -7.79 26.94
N ASN A 68 21.25 -6.82 26.51
CA ASN A 68 22.69 -6.79 26.80
C ASN A 68 22.97 -6.75 28.32
N ARG A 69 22.19 -5.95 29.08
CA ARG A 69 22.32 -5.91 30.55
C ARG A 69 21.99 -7.26 31.19
N VAL A 70 20.99 -7.98 30.67
CA VAL A 70 20.66 -9.35 31.12
C VAL A 70 21.80 -10.31 30.78
N SER A 71 22.35 -10.25 29.57
CA SER A 71 23.50 -11.08 29.18
C SER A 71 24.71 -10.88 30.08
N ILE A 72 25.06 -9.63 30.40
CA ILE A 72 26.16 -9.31 31.32
C ILE A 72 25.87 -9.82 32.74
N ALA A 73 24.63 -9.65 33.22
CA ALA A 73 24.24 -10.09 34.56
C ALA A 73 24.17 -11.63 34.69
N LYS A 74 23.89 -12.34 33.59
CA LYS A 74 23.86 -13.81 33.52
C LYS A 74 25.23 -14.42 33.78
N ASP A 75 26.29 -13.80 33.25
CA ASP A 75 27.67 -14.32 33.34
C ASP A 75 28.48 -13.71 34.50
N GLY A 76 27.94 -12.69 35.18
CA GLY A 76 28.59 -12.03 36.31
C GLY A 76 28.37 -12.69 37.68
N GLU A 77 29.26 -12.41 38.62
CA GLU A 77 29.15 -12.81 40.03
C GLU A 77 28.63 -11.63 40.87
N GLY A 78 27.57 -11.82 41.64
CA GLY A 78 27.03 -10.79 42.53
C GLY A 78 25.67 -11.13 43.14
N ALA A 79 25.44 -10.68 44.38
CA ALA A 79 24.23 -10.98 45.15
C ALA A 79 22.93 -10.48 44.50
N ASN A 80 22.99 -9.42 43.68
CA ASN A 80 21.82 -8.80 43.05
C ASN A 80 21.57 -9.25 41.61
N LYS A 81 22.28 -10.27 41.10
CA LYS A 81 22.19 -10.67 39.68
C LYS A 81 20.77 -11.06 39.27
N GLN A 82 20.10 -11.87 40.09
CA GLN A 82 18.75 -12.38 39.80
C GLN A 82 17.72 -11.25 39.78
N GLN A 83 17.83 -10.29 40.70
CA GLN A 83 16.96 -9.12 40.72
C GLN A 83 17.14 -8.27 39.47
N ARG A 84 18.40 -7.95 39.11
CA ARG A 84 18.68 -7.17 37.89
C ARG A 84 18.18 -7.86 36.62
N ILE A 85 18.34 -9.18 36.53
CA ILE A 85 17.82 -9.96 35.42
C ILE A 85 16.30 -9.85 35.37
N ARG A 86 15.59 -10.06 36.49
CA ARG A 86 14.13 -9.92 36.55
C ARG A 86 13.65 -8.54 36.11
N GLU A 87 14.26 -7.47 36.63
CA GLU A 87 13.89 -6.08 36.31
C GLU A 87 14.09 -5.77 34.81
N ASN A 88 15.22 -6.17 34.23
CA ASN A 88 15.46 -5.94 32.81
C ASN A 88 14.54 -6.81 31.94
N MET A 89 14.24 -8.04 32.35
CA MET A 89 13.28 -8.89 31.63
C MET A 89 11.85 -8.34 31.70
N GLN A 90 11.43 -7.77 32.84
CA GLN A 90 10.15 -7.07 32.97
C GLN A 90 10.08 -5.87 32.03
N PHE A 91 11.14 -5.06 32.02
CA PHE A 91 11.24 -3.91 31.13
C PHE A 91 11.14 -4.32 29.65
N ILE A 92 11.95 -5.30 29.23
CA ILE A 92 11.91 -5.85 27.86
C ILE A 92 10.49 -6.23 27.47
N GLN A 93 9.77 -6.94 28.33
CA GLN A 93 8.41 -7.37 28.03
C GLN A 93 7.43 -6.21 27.85
N GLN A 94 7.51 -5.22 28.74
CA GLN A 94 6.65 -4.06 28.67
C GLN A 94 6.90 -3.28 27.36
N THR A 95 8.17 -3.08 27.01
CA THR A 95 8.55 -2.39 25.77
C THR A 95 8.17 -3.20 24.53
N MET A 96 8.33 -4.53 24.54
CA MET A 96 7.88 -5.40 23.45
C MET A 96 6.37 -5.29 23.22
N LYS A 97 5.59 -5.25 24.30
CA LYS A 97 4.14 -5.04 24.23
C LYS A 97 3.78 -3.66 23.67
N GLN A 98 4.46 -2.61 24.12
CA GLN A 98 4.23 -1.26 23.61
C GLN A 98 4.56 -1.17 22.11
N ASN A 99 5.72 -1.66 21.68
CA ASN A 99 6.12 -1.67 20.27
C ASN A 99 5.11 -2.40 19.41
N ARG A 100 4.61 -3.55 19.89
CA ARG A 100 3.55 -4.30 19.24
C ARG A 100 2.27 -3.47 19.06
N ASP A 101 1.81 -2.80 20.11
CA ASP A 101 0.60 -1.97 20.06
C ASP A 101 0.77 -0.79 19.10
N LEU A 102 1.95 -0.18 19.06
CA LEU A 102 2.31 0.88 18.12
C LEU A 102 2.37 0.38 16.67
N ILE A 103 2.94 -0.80 16.42
CA ILE A 103 2.92 -1.45 15.09
C ILE A 103 1.47 -1.69 14.64
N ASN A 104 0.59 -2.12 15.54
CA ASN A 104 -0.83 -2.31 15.25
C ASN A 104 -1.56 -0.99 14.97
N LYS A 105 -1.21 0.08 15.71
CA LYS A 105 -1.68 1.44 15.44
C LYS A 105 -1.28 1.86 14.01
N LEU A 106 -0.01 1.72 13.64
CA LEU A 106 0.49 2.04 12.29
C LEU A 106 -0.22 1.24 11.19
N ARG A 107 -0.40 -0.06 11.40
CA ARG A 107 -1.14 -0.92 10.44
C ARG A 107 -2.57 -0.44 10.24
N ARG A 108 -3.26 -0.04 11.31
CA ARG A 108 -4.62 0.48 11.23
C ARG A 108 -4.65 1.85 10.53
N GLN A 109 -3.76 2.76 10.90
CA GLN A 109 -3.65 4.08 10.27
C GLN A 109 -3.35 3.97 8.77
N LEU A 110 -2.46 3.08 8.36
CA LEU A 110 -2.18 2.83 6.95
C LEU A 110 -3.42 2.31 6.19
N ARG A 111 -4.24 1.45 6.83
CA ARG A 111 -5.47 0.91 6.22
C ARG A 111 -6.58 1.96 6.08
N GLU A 112 -6.69 2.83 7.07
CA GLU A 112 -7.72 3.88 7.13
C GLU A 112 -7.33 5.11 6.29
N SER A 113 -6.02 5.33 6.08
CA SER A 113 -5.53 6.43 5.26
C SER A 113 -5.81 6.22 3.77
N THR A 114 -6.01 7.33 3.06
CA THR A 114 -6.11 7.34 1.59
C THR A 114 -4.74 7.26 0.90
N PHE A 115 -3.66 7.24 1.69
CA PHE A 115 -2.28 7.15 1.24
C PHE A 115 -1.88 5.71 0.88
N LYS A 116 -1.45 5.49 -0.37
CA LYS A 116 -0.98 4.18 -0.88
C LYS A 116 0.54 4.15 -0.97
N GLY A 117 1.22 4.16 0.18
CA GLY A 117 2.67 4.05 0.25
C GLY A 117 3.14 2.61 0.41
N GLU A 118 3.49 1.91 -0.68
CA GLU A 118 4.05 0.55 -0.59
C GLU A 118 5.32 0.51 0.28
N SER A 119 6.14 1.56 0.22
CA SER A 119 7.32 1.70 1.08
C SER A 119 6.96 1.75 2.56
N LEU A 120 5.87 2.44 2.93
CA LEU A 120 5.45 2.56 4.33
C LEU A 120 4.91 1.24 4.86
N LYS A 121 4.18 0.52 4.01
CA LYS A 121 3.74 -0.86 4.27
C LYS A 121 4.94 -1.77 4.52
N GLN A 122 5.93 -1.74 3.63
CA GLN A 122 7.14 -2.54 3.76
C GLN A 122 7.92 -2.21 5.05
N THR A 123 8.02 -0.93 5.42
CA THR A 123 8.64 -0.53 6.70
C THR A 123 7.89 -1.12 7.90
N ILE A 124 6.55 -1.04 7.91
CA ILE A 124 5.73 -1.62 9.00
C ILE A 124 5.89 -3.15 9.07
N GLU A 125 6.01 -3.83 7.93
CA GLU A 125 6.29 -5.26 7.87
C GLU A 125 7.69 -5.59 8.43
N ASN A 126 8.71 -4.81 8.08
CA ASN A 126 10.05 -4.97 8.63
C ASN A 126 10.08 -4.76 10.16
N LEU A 127 9.38 -3.75 10.69
CA LEU A 127 9.26 -3.54 12.14
C LEU A 127 8.59 -4.74 12.82
N ALA A 128 7.56 -5.31 12.20
CA ALA A 128 6.91 -6.51 12.73
C ALA A 128 7.82 -7.73 12.70
N GLN A 129 8.64 -7.88 11.66
CA GLN A 129 9.63 -8.96 11.58
C GLN A 129 10.71 -8.79 12.66
N GLN A 130 11.26 -7.58 12.84
CA GLN A 130 12.23 -7.31 13.90
C GLN A 130 11.67 -7.61 15.29
N LEU A 131 10.39 -7.31 15.53
CA LEU A 131 9.71 -7.68 16.77
C LEU A 131 9.69 -9.19 16.98
N GLU A 132 9.44 -9.97 15.94
CA GLU A 132 9.42 -11.43 16.03
C GLU A 132 10.83 -12.01 16.23
N GLU A 133 11.84 -11.48 15.55
CA GLU A 133 13.24 -11.88 15.75
C GLU A 133 13.68 -11.60 17.20
N LYS A 134 13.32 -10.43 17.74
CA LYS A 134 13.57 -10.09 19.14
C LYS A 134 12.82 -11.00 20.10
N ASN A 135 11.57 -11.35 19.80
CA ASN A 135 10.80 -12.29 20.59
C ASN A 135 11.51 -13.65 20.71
N GLN A 136 12.06 -14.16 19.61
CA GLN A 136 12.83 -15.42 19.60
C GLN A 136 14.12 -15.32 20.43
N GLN A 137 14.86 -14.21 20.30
CA GLN A 137 16.06 -13.96 21.12
C GLN A 137 15.73 -13.95 22.61
N ILE A 138 14.64 -13.29 23.00
CA ILE A 138 14.18 -13.22 24.39
C ILE A 138 13.73 -14.59 24.92
N GLN A 139 13.13 -15.43 24.08
CA GLN A 139 12.79 -16.81 24.47
C GLN A 139 14.04 -17.66 24.68
N GLN A 140 15.04 -17.55 23.79
CA GLN A 140 16.30 -18.25 23.97
C GLN A 140 17.01 -17.80 25.26
N LEU A 141 17.07 -16.49 25.49
CA LEU A 141 17.68 -15.93 26.69
C LEU A 141 17.02 -16.47 27.96
N ARG A 142 15.70 -16.64 27.97
CA ARG A 142 14.97 -17.27 29.08
C ARG A 142 15.35 -18.73 29.29
N ALA A 143 15.35 -19.53 28.21
CA ALA A 143 15.74 -20.93 28.30
C ALA A 143 17.16 -21.07 28.87
N GLU A 144 18.07 -20.17 28.49
CA GLU A 144 19.42 -20.10 29.05
C GLU A 144 19.44 -19.68 30.53
N LEU A 145 18.55 -18.77 30.95
CA LEU A 145 18.41 -18.35 32.34
C LEU A 145 17.85 -19.49 33.21
N ASP A 146 16.80 -20.18 32.76
CA ASP A 146 16.24 -21.36 33.44
C ASP A 146 17.28 -22.50 33.54
N ALA A 147 18.04 -22.73 32.47
CA ALA A 147 19.14 -23.72 32.48
C ALA A 147 20.29 -23.34 33.42
N LYS A 148 20.42 -22.07 33.79
CA LYS A 148 21.40 -21.55 34.77
C LYS A 148 20.83 -21.41 36.19
N ASP A 149 19.75 -22.12 36.50
CA ASP A 149 19.02 -22.05 37.78
C ASP A 149 18.46 -20.65 38.10
N ILE A 150 18.24 -19.80 37.09
CA ILE A 150 17.65 -18.47 37.22
C ILE A 150 16.19 -18.54 36.76
N HIS A 151 15.30 -18.87 37.69
CA HIS A 151 13.88 -19.01 37.40
C HIS A 151 13.13 -17.66 37.35
N ILE A 152 12.30 -17.46 36.33
CA ILE A 152 11.60 -16.19 36.05
C ILE A 152 10.09 -16.40 35.78
N SER A 153 9.39 -17.00 36.74
CA SER A 153 8.00 -17.50 36.58
C SER A 153 6.95 -16.44 36.27
N GLU A 154 7.08 -15.21 36.76
CA GLU A 154 6.06 -14.15 36.60
C GLU A 154 5.94 -13.62 35.17
N LEU A 155 6.94 -13.88 34.35
CA LEU A 155 7.06 -13.27 33.04
C LEU A 155 6.56 -14.19 31.91
N ASP A 156 6.28 -15.46 32.19
CA ASP A 156 5.87 -16.44 31.17
C ASP A 156 4.43 -16.25 30.69
N GLU A 157 3.53 -15.81 31.59
CA GLU A 157 2.10 -15.61 31.27
C GLU A 157 1.88 -14.45 30.28
N ASN A 158 2.62 -13.35 30.43
CA ASN A 158 2.51 -12.20 29.54
C ASN A 158 3.11 -12.46 28.15
N ILE A 159 4.12 -13.33 28.04
CA ILE A 159 4.67 -13.76 26.74
C ILE A 159 3.74 -14.72 26.02
N ALA A 160 3.05 -15.63 26.72
CA ALA A 160 2.05 -16.49 26.06
C ALA A 160 0.97 -15.65 25.35
N ASN A 161 0.56 -14.55 25.98
CA ASN A 161 -0.35 -13.57 25.38
C ASN A 161 0.30 -12.84 24.19
N LEU A 162 1.55 -12.36 24.34
CA LEU A 162 2.30 -11.75 23.23
C LEU A 162 2.48 -12.72 22.04
N ASN A 163 2.81 -14.00 22.26
CA ASN A 163 3.00 -15.01 21.23
C ASN A 163 1.70 -15.31 20.48
N THR A 164 0.59 -15.45 21.20
CA THR A 164 -0.75 -15.64 20.63
C THR A 164 -1.07 -14.49 19.69
N ASP A 165 -0.83 -13.28 20.16
CA ASP A 165 -1.15 -12.11 19.36
C ASP A 165 -0.15 -11.95 18.19
N VAL A 166 1.15 -12.28 18.31
CA VAL A 166 2.10 -12.15 17.16
C VAL A 166 1.69 -13.15 16.09
N SER A 167 1.38 -14.39 16.49
CA SER A 167 0.84 -15.41 15.59
C SER A 167 -0.42 -14.90 14.88
N ASN A 168 -1.32 -14.23 15.60
CA ASN A 168 -2.51 -13.60 15.00
C ASN A 168 -2.14 -12.49 13.99
N LEU A 169 -1.17 -11.63 14.32
CA LEU A 169 -0.71 -10.56 13.42
C LEU A 169 0.01 -11.09 12.18
N THR A 170 0.77 -12.18 12.30
CA THR A 170 1.43 -12.86 11.19
C THR A 170 0.40 -13.55 10.30
N ALA A 171 -0.58 -14.25 10.89
CA ALA A 171 -1.67 -14.88 10.16
C ALA A 171 -2.55 -13.85 9.43
N GLU A 172 -2.86 -12.71 10.07
CA GLU A 172 -3.58 -11.60 9.45
C GLU A 172 -2.77 -11.01 8.28
N ASN A 173 -1.46 -10.86 8.46
CA ASN A 173 -0.58 -10.34 7.41
C ASN A 173 -0.51 -11.30 6.22
N SER A 174 -0.30 -12.60 6.45
CA SER A 174 -0.28 -13.61 5.40
C SER A 174 -1.58 -13.65 4.61
N ARG A 175 -2.74 -13.65 5.29
CA ARG A 175 -4.06 -13.60 4.62
C ARG A 175 -4.25 -12.32 3.79
N LYS A 176 -3.77 -11.19 4.30
CA LYS A 176 -3.82 -9.93 3.55
C LYS A 176 -2.88 -9.95 2.35
N THR A 177 -1.68 -10.51 2.49
CA THR A 177 -0.73 -10.71 1.38
C THR A 177 -1.30 -11.65 0.33
N GLU A 178 -1.94 -12.75 0.71
CA GLU A 178 -2.67 -13.62 -0.21
C GLU A 178 -3.78 -12.87 -0.94
N THR A 179 -4.56 -12.03 -0.22
CA THR A 179 -5.61 -11.20 -0.82
C THR A 179 -5.03 -10.17 -1.79
N ILE A 180 -3.94 -9.51 -1.43
CA ILE A 180 -3.24 -8.53 -2.28
C ILE A 180 -2.66 -9.22 -3.51
N ASN A 181 -2.05 -10.40 -3.36
CA ASN A 181 -1.51 -11.17 -4.47
C ASN A 181 -2.62 -11.66 -5.40
N ALA A 182 -3.77 -12.07 -4.84
CA ALA A 182 -4.94 -12.43 -5.63
C ALA A 182 -5.48 -11.22 -6.41
N GLN A 183 -5.58 -10.06 -5.76
CA GLN A 183 -6.02 -8.81 -6.39
C GLN A 183 -5.01 -8.33 -7.45
N ASP A 184 -3.70 -8.39 -7.19
CA ASP A 184 -2.64 -8.05 -8.15
C ASP A 184 -2.70 -9.00 -9.36
N LYS A 185 -2.87 -10.30 -9.13
CA LYS A 185 -3.03 -11.28 -10.20
C LYS A 185 -4.28 -11.02 -11.03
N GLU A 186 -5.40 -10.67 -10.40
CA GLU A 186 -6.64 -10.32 -11.10
C GLU A 186 -6.46 -9.05 -11.94
N LEU A 187 -5.87 -7.99 -11.36
CA LEU A 187 -5.61 -6.73 -12.04
C LEU A 187 -4.71 -6.90 -13.28
N ASN A 188 -3.74 -7.82 -13.20
CA ASN A 188 -2.79 -8.10 -14.27
C ASN A 188 -3.19 -9.28 -15.17
N THR A 189 -4.36 -9.90 -14.98
CA THR A 189 -4.86 -10.96 -15.86
C THR A 189 -5.53 -10.37 -17.10
N ALA A 190 -5.24 -10.94 -18.27
CA ALA A 190 -6.01 -10.75 -19.49
C ALA A 190 -6.18 -12.08 -20.23
N TRP A 191 -7.00 -12.07 -21.28
CA TRP A 191 -7.37 -13.25 -22.05
C TRP A 191 -7.29 -12.94 -23.54
N PHE A 192 -6.68 -13.83 -24.32
CA PHE A 192 -6.65 -13.69 -25.77
C PHE A 192 -7.05 -14.96 -26.49
N VAL A 193 -7.57 -14.80 -27.70
CA VAL A 193 -7.83 -15.90 -28.63
C VAL A 193 -7.54 -15.43 -30.05
N PHE A 194 -7.05 -16.35 -30.88
CA PHE A 194 -7.02 -16.18 -32.31
C PHE A 194 -7.54 -17.44 -32.98
N GLY A 195 -8.28 -17.28 -34.07
CA GLY A 195 -8.89 -18.40 -34.77
C GLY A 195 -9.52 -17.98 -36.08
N THR A 196 -9.92 -18.98 -36.87
CA THR A 196 -10.70 -18.77 -38.08
C THR A 196 -12.13 -18.36 -37.75
N LYS A 197 -12.84 -17.83 -38.75
CA LYS A 197 -14.23 -17.38 -38.56
C LYS A 197 -15.14 -18.50 -38.08
N ASN A 198 -14.90 -19.74 -38.52
CA ASN A 198 -15.72 -20.90 -38.16
C ASN A 198 -15.47 -21.30 -36.70
N GLU A 199 -14.20 -21.42 -36.30
CA GLU A 199 -13.83 -21.74 -34.90
C GLU A 199 -14.39 -20.71 -33.93
N LEU A 200 -14.24 -19.41 -34.22
CA LEU A 200 -14.76 -18.35 -33.35
C LEU A 200 -16.30 -18.33 -33.28
N LYS A 201 -17.00 -18.79 -34.32
CA LYS A 201 -18.46 -18.94 -34.33
C LYS A 201 -18.91 -20.13 -33.49
N GLU A 202 -18.26 -21.28 -33.65
CA GLU A 202 -18.55 -22.50 -32.90
C GLU A 202 -18.41 -22.27 -31.39
N GLN A 203 -17.43 -21.44 -31.00
CA GLN A 203 -17.19 -21.06 -29.60
C GLN A 203 -18.07 -19.89 -29.12
N ASN A 204 -19.01 -19.44 -29.95
CA ASN A 204 -19.91 -18.32 -29.66
C ASN A 204 -19.18 -17.00 -29.34
N ILE A 205 -17.93 -16.85 -29.82
CA ILE A 205 -17.07 -15.67 -29.61
C ILE A 205 -17.33 -14.62 -30.67
N TYR A 206 -17.71 -15.04 -31.88
CA TYR A 206 -18.01 -14.18 -33.01
C TYR A 206 -19.38 -14.50 -33.60
N SER A 207 -20.23 -13.49 -33.77
CA SER A 207 -21.52 -13.62 -34.45
C SER A 207 -21.84 -12.33 -35.22
N ASP A 208 -22.13 -12.46 -36.52
CA ASP A 208 -22.59 -11.39 -37.40
C ASP A 208 -21.82 -10.06 -37.29
N GLY A 209 -20.49 -10.14 -37.27
CA GLY A 209 -19.60 -8.97 -37.23
C GLY A 209 -19.34 -8.41 -35.83
N LYS A 210 -19.98 -8.97 -34.80
CA LYS A 210 -19.76 -8.62 -33.39
C LYS A 210 -18.96 -9.73 -32.69
N VAL A 211 -18.20 -9.35 -31.67
CA VAL A 211 -17.45 -10.27 -30.81
C VAL A 211 -17.85 -10.12 -29.36
N LEU A 212 -17.60 -11.16 -28.55
CA LEU A 212 -17.79 -11.15 -27.09
C LEU A 212 -19.24 -10.78 -26.68
N GLN A 213 -20.23 -11.35 -27.38
CA GLN A 213 -21.63 -11.22 -27.00
C GLN A 213 -21.94 -12.01 -25.72
N GLN A 214 -23.10 -11.80 -25.09
CA GLN A 214 -23.45 -12.53 -23.86
C GLN A 214 -23.29 -14.06 -24.03
N ASN A 215 -22.70 -14.73 -23.04
CA ASN A 215 -22.46 -16.19 -23.00
C ASN A 215 -21.47 -16.75 -24.05
N PHE A 216 -20.44 -16.00 -24.44
CA PHE A 216 -19.32 -16.56 -25.22
C PHE A 216 -18.50 -17.58 -24.41
N ASN A 217 -17.88 -18.56 -25.07
CA ASN A 217 -17.03 -19.54 -24.39
C ASN A 217 -15.73 -18.91 -23.89
N LYS A 218 -15.67 -18.65 -22.57
CA LYS A 218 -14.48 -18.10 -21.90
C LYS A 218 -13.33 -19.10 -21.82
N ASP A 219 -13.62 -20.39 -21.79
CA ASP A 219 -12.62 -21.45 -21.64
C ASP A 219 -11.77 -21.63 -22.91
N TYR A 220 -12.25 -21.10 -24.04
CA TYR A 220 -11.51 -21.09 -25.30
C TYR A 220 -10.45 -19.97 -25.37
N PHE A 221 -10.38 -19.08 -24.36
CA PHE A 221 -9.36 -18.05 -24.30
C PHE A 221 -8.11 -18.53 -23.55
N THR A 222 -6.96 -18.10 -24.06
CA THR A 222 -5.68 -18.24 -23.35
C THR A 222 -5.54 -17.12 -22.31
N LYS A 223 -5.42 -17.50 -21.04
CA LYS A 223 -5.16 -16.58 -19.92
C LYS A 223 -3.67 -16.18 -19.90
N ILE A 224 -3.39 -14.89 -19.69
CA ILE A 224 -2.03 -14.33 -19.64
C ILE A 224 -1.83 -13.34 -18.48
N ASP A 225 -0.57 -13.13 -18.07
CA ASP A 225 -0.17 -11.99 -17.24
C ASP A 225 0.38 -10.88 -18.15
N ILE A 226 -0.29 -9.73 -18.13
CA ILE A 226 0.00 -8.62 -19.04
C ILE A 226 1.40 -8.02 -18.86
N ARG A 227 2.07 -8.28 -17.74
CA ARG A 227 3.43 -7.80 -17.45
C ARG A 227 4.50 -8.64 -18.15
N ILE A 228 4.20 -9.91 -18.40
CA ILE A 228 5.14 -10.91 -18.91
C ILE A 228 4.88 -11.17 -20.39
N ASP A 229 3.63 -11.51 -20.73
CA ASP A 229 3.25 -11.97 -22.06
C ASP A 229 2.96 -10.79 -22.99
N LYS A 230 4.01 -10.30 -23.64
CA LYS A 230 3.95 -9.13 -24.54
C LYS A 230 3.95 -9.49 -26.02
N GLU A 231 4.08 -10.77 -26.38
CA GLU A 231 4.13 -11.23 -27.77
C GLU A 231 3.18 -12.40 -28.01
N ILE A 232 2.37 -12.32 -29.06
CA ILE A 232 1.45 -13.37 -29.48
C ILE A 232 1.76 -13.73 -30.94
N LYS A 233 2.25 -14.95 -31.16
CA LYS A 233 2.51 -15.50 -32.50
C LYS A 233 1.23 -16.14 -33.04
N LEU A 234 0.77 -15.67 -34.19
CA LEU A 234 -0.53 -16.08 -34.75
C LEU A 234 -0.42 -17.23 -35.74
N TYR A 235 0.79 -17.58 -36.17
CA TYR A 235 1.10 -18.65 -37.12
C TYR A 235 0.32 -18.60 -38.45
N SER A 236 -0.26 -17.45 -38.78
CA SER A 236 -1.00 -17.21 -40.01
C SER A 236 -0.41 -16.03 -40.79
N ARG A 237 -0.53 -16.09 -42.12
CA ARG A 237 -0.16 -15.00 -43.04
C ARG A 237 -1.23 -13.90 -43.12
N ASN A 238 -2.35 -14.06 -42.43
CA ASN A 238 -3.44 -13.08 -42.34
C ASN A 238 -3.92 -12.95 -40.90
N ALA A 239 -3.97 -11.72 -40.39
CA ALA A 239 -4.46 -11.44 -39.05
C ALA A 239 -5.27 -10.14 -39.04
N LYS A 240 -6.42 -10.15 -38.38
CA LYS A 240 -7.26 -8.96 -38.15
C LYS A 240 -7.73 -8.93 -36.71
N MET A 241 -7.42 -7.88 -35.97
CA MET A 241 -7.99 -7.68 -34.63
C MET A 241 -9.49 -7.37 -34.74
N LEU A 242 -10.30 -8.05 -33.92
CA LEU A 242 -11.74 -7.84 -33.83
C LEU A 242 -12.14 -7.05 -32.59
N THR A 243 -11.32 -7.03 -31.54
CA THR A 243 -11.49 -6.20 -30.35
C THR A 243 -10.74 -4.88 -30.48
N ALA A 244 -11.26 -3.83 -29.86
CA ALA A 244 -10.66 -2.50 -29.87
C ALA A 244 -9.57 -2.39 -28.78
N HIS A 245 -8.36 -2.08 -29.21
CA HIS A 245 -7.23 -1.75 -28.33
C HIS A 245 -6.49 -0.54 -28.91
N PRO A 246 -5.95 0.37 -28.08
CA PRO A 246 -5.24 1.56 -28.55
C PRO A 246 -4.11 1.21 -29.52
N SER A 247 -4.10 1.82 -30.71
CA SER A 247 -3.08 1.52 -31.73
C SER A 247 -1.66 1.92 -31.30
N SER A 248 -1.52 2.88 -30.40
CA SER A 248 -0.23 3.31 -29.85
C SER A 248 0.41 2.28 -28.90
N SER A 249 -0.35 1.28 -28.43
CA SER A 249 0.11 0.33 -27.42
C SER A 249 0.50 -1.04 -27.98
N TYR A 250 0.51 -1.23 -29.31
CA TYR A 250 0.95 -2.48 -29.94
C TYR A 250 1.48 -2.29 -31.37
N THR A 251 2.14 -3.34 -31.88
CA THR A 251 2.53 -3.48 -33.29
C THR A 251 2.13 -4.87 -33.79
N LEU A 252 1.68 -4.97 -35.04
CA LEU A 252 1.32 -6.24 -35.68
C LEU A 252 2.18 -6.41 -36.94
N GLN A 253 3.20 -7.26 -36.86
CA GLN A 253 4.24 -7.38 -37.88
C GLN A 253 4.39 -8.84 -38.32
N ARG A 254 5.01 -9.07 -39.48
CA ARG A 254 5.31 -10.43 -39.95
C ARG A 254 6.72 -10.85 -39.51
N ASP A 255 6.86 -12.10 -39.09
CA ASP A 255 8.14 -12.71 -38.80
C ASP A 255 8.89 -13.16 -40.07
N ALA A 256 10.06 -13.78 -39.89
CA ALA A 256 10.88 -14.31 -40.98
C ALA A 256 10.14 -15.36 -41.84
N ASN A 257 9.16 -16.06 -41.27
CA ASN A 257 8.32 -17.05 -41.95
C ASN A 257 7.08 -16.43 -42.62
N LYS A 258 6.98 -15.10 -42.63
CA LYS A 258 5.86 -14.31 -43.15
C LYS A 258 4.55 -14.52 -42.37
N GLN A 259 4.62 -14.99 -41.13
CA GLN A 259 3.47 -15.16 -40.22
C GLN A 259 3.34 -13.95 -39.29
N TYR A 260 2.13 -13.54 -38.95
CA TYR A 260 1.91 -12.38 -38.09
C TYR A 260 2.24 -12.66 -36.61
N VAL A 261 2.86 -11.67 -35.98
CA VAL A 261 3.16 -11.59 -34.56
C VAL A 261 2.65 -10.24 -34.03
N LEU A 262 1.83 -10.30 -32.99
CA LEU A 262 1.39 -9.13 -32.24
C LEU A 262 2.40 -8.88 -31.11
N ARG A 263 2.96 -7.67 -31.05
CA ARG A 263 3.86 -7.22 -29.97
C ARG A 263 3.23 -6.04 -29.25
N ILE A 264 2.93 -6.22 -27.96
CA ILE A 264 2.32 -5.22 -27.08
C ILE A 264 3.44 -4.37 -26.45
N THR A 265 3.42 -3.06 -26.70
CA THR A 265 4.47 -2.13 -26.25
C THR A 265 4.11 -1.44 -24.93
N ASN A 266 2.82 -1.21 -24.67
CA ASN A 266 2.31 -0.70 -23.39
C ASN A 266 1.12 -1.55 -22.92
N PRO A 267 1.36 -2.58 -22.08
CA PRO A 267 0.31 -3.50 -21.66
C PRO A 267 -0.84 -2.84 -20.88
N GLN A 268 -0.55 -1.93 -19.96
CA GLN A 268 -1.59 -1.26 -19.17
C GLN A 268 -2.54 -0.45 -20.07
N GLN A 269 -1.98 0.27 -21.04
CA GLN A 269 -2.78 1.02 -22.01
C GLN A 269 -3.54 0.07 -22.97
N PHE A 270 -2.89 -1.00 -23.44
CA PHE A 270 -3.50 -1.97 -24.36
C PHE A 270 -4.71 -2.67 -23.76
N TRP A 271 -4.63 -3.09 -22.50
CA TRP A 271 -5.68 -3.81 -21.79
C TRP A 271 -6.66 -2.90 -21.02
N SER A 272 -6.57 -1.57 -21.19
CA SER A 272 -7.43 -0.61 -20.50
C SER A 272 -8.87 -0.58 -21.03
N THR A 273 -9.06 -0.87 -22.33
CA THR A 273 -10.37 -0.84 -22.99
C THR A 273 -11.11 -2.17 -22.84
N SER A 274 -10.38 -3.28 -22.87
CA SER A 274 -10.91 -4.63 -22.72
C SER A 274 -9.82 -5.55 -22.18
N LYS A 275 -10.17 -6.45 -21.26
CA LYS A 275 -9.30 -7.56 -20.80
C LYS A 275 -9.32 -8.77 -21.75
N TYR A 276 -10.17 -8.74 -22.78
CA TYR A 276 -10.31 -9.79 -23.78
C TYR A 276 -9.84 -9.29 -25.16
N LEU A 277 -8.99 -10.08 -25.81
CA LEU A 277 -8.48 -9.86 -27.16
C LEU A 277 -8.95 -10.97 -28.10
N VAL A 278 -9.54 -10.60 -29.24
CA VAL A 278 -9.97 -11.56 -30.28
C VAL A 278 -9.32 -11.18 -31.61
N ILE A 279 -8.63 -12.14 -32.23
CA ILE A 279 -7.96 -11.96 -33.52
C ILE A 279 -8.49 -12.99 -34.52
N LEU A 280 -8.95 -12.53 -35.67
CA LEU A 280 -9.33 -13.39 -36.78
C LEU A 280 -8.08 -13.74 -37.61
N VAL A 281 -7.88 -15.02 -37.87
CA VAL A 281 -6.84 -15.53 -38.80
C VAL A 281 -7.46 -16.29 -39.98
N LYS A 282 -6.70 -16.45 -41.06
CA LYS A 282 -7.07 -17.21 -42.26
C LYS A 282 -5.91 -18.02 -42.81
#